data_AF-A0A9X1MKG1-F1
#
_entry.id   AF-A0A9X1MKG1-F1
#
_cell.length_a   1.000
_cell.length_b   1.000
_cell.length_c   1.000
_cell.angle_alpha   90.00
_cell.angle_beta   90.00
_cell.angle_gamma   90.00
#
_symmetry.space_group_name_H-M   'P 1'
#
loop_
_entity.id
_entity.type
_entity.pdbx_description
1 polymer ?
#
loop_
_entity_poly.entity_id
_entity_poly.type
_entity_poly.pdbx_seq_one_letter_code
_entity_poly.pdbx_strand_id
1 'polypeptide(L)'
;MATHFAAISTTAWIAHQALPFDWEYSDPIEPLWESLVEEAGEADRSQEALRHVMEWAWSNQDSFFDQASPLGRQPNNGWAGRWDKSGSNPSTDDGEWEWIGFVPSRLTEILESANFESVAITRTWFDQGWLSTNDTNRRTRKARIGRERSLMNLIAIKRSAVRSVMK
;
A
#
# COMPACT_ATOMS: atom_id res chain seq x y z
N MET A 1 6.26 -19.17 -0.96
CA MET A 1 5.49 -19.72 0.17
C MET A 1 5.40 -21.24 0.16
N ALA A 2 5.00 -21.88 -0.95
CA ALA A 2 4.89 -23.35 -1.04
C ALA A 2 6.13 -24.13 -0.52
N THR A 3 7.34 -23.66 -0.84
CA THR A 3 8.60 -24.30 -0.38
C THR A 3 8.80 -24.24 1.13
N HIS A 4 8.37 -23.16 1.80
CA HIS A 4 8.50 -23.03 3.25
C HIS A 4 7.50 -23.94 3.97
N PHE A 5 6.27 -24.04 3.47
CA PHE A 5 5.27 -24.96 4.02
C PHE A 5 5.67 -26.42 3.82
N ALA A 6 6.15 -26.78 2.62
CA ALA A 6 6.69 -28.10 2.38
C ALA A 6 7.85 -28.45 3.33
N ALA A 7 8.74 -27.48 3.62
CA ALA A 7 9.83 -27.68 4.58
C ALA A 7 9.32 -27.90 6.01
N ILE A 8 8.29 -27.14 6.45
CA ILE A 8 7.69 -27.29 7.78
C ILE A 8 6.97 -28.63 7.91
N SER A 9 6.08 -28.98 6.97
CA SER A 9 5.34 -30.25 7.00
C SER A 9 6.30 -31.45 6.94
N THR A 10 7.33 -31.39 6.10
CA THR A 10 8.36 -32.45 6.02
C THR A 10 9.15 -32.56 7.32
N THR A 11 9.56 -31.43 7.92
CA THR A 11 10.29 -31.44 9.19
C THR A 11 9.44 -31.98 10.33
N ALA A 12 8.16 -31.59 10.40
CA ALA A 12 7.22 -32.09 11.39
C ALA A 12 7.02 -33.61 11.26
N TRP A 13 6.89 -34.09 10.02
CA TRP A 13 6.80 -35.52 9.75
C TRP A 13 8.07 -36.27 10.17
N ILE A 14 9.26 -35.79 9.79
CA ILE A 14 10.55 -36.39 10.18
C ILE A 14 10.72 -36.40 11.70
N ALA A 15 10.41 -35.28 12.37
CA ALA A 15 10.51 -35.18 13.82
C ALA A 15 9.62 -36.21 14.52
N HIS A 16 8.41 -36.43 14.02
CA HIS A 16 7.47 -37.42 14.57
C HIS A 16 7.94 -38.86 14.36
N GLN A 17 8.61 -39.16 13.24
CA GLN A 17 9.23 -40.47 13.03
C GLN A 17 10.50 -40.68 13.87
N ALA A 18 11.26 -39.63 14.15
CA ALA A 18 12.55 -39.72 14.83
C ALA A 18 12.48 -39.63 16.36
N LEU A 19 11.42 -39.04 16.91
CA LEU A 19 11.26 -38.78 18.33
C LEU A 19 10.03 -39.53 18.89
N PRO A 20 10.10 -40.11 20.09
CA PRO A 20 8.99 -40.82 20.69
C PRO A 20 7.99 -39.84 21.31
N PHE A 21 7.14 -39.24 20.47
CA PHE A 21 6.02 -38.43 20.97
C PHE A 21 4.84 -39.31 21.36
N ASP A 22 4.17 -38.94 22.46
CA ASP A 22 3.01 -39.66 23.00
C ASP A 22 1.67 -39.29 22.30
N TRP A 23 1.73 -38.53 21.20
CA TRP A 23 0.57 -38.08 20.45
C TRP A 23 0.65 -38.51 18.97
N GLU A 24 -0.49 -38.64 18.32
CA GLU A 24 -0.55 -38.92 16.88
C GLU A 24 -0.04 -37.73 16.05
N TYR A 25 0.55 -38.04 14.89
CA TYR A 25 0.98 -37.03 13.94
C TYR A 25 -0.24 -36.35 13.31
N SER A 26 -0.21 -35.03 13.28
CA SER A 26 -1.13 -34.20 12.49
C SER A 26 -0.31 -33.17 11.74
N ASP A 27 -0.67 -32.87 10.49
CA ASP A 27 0.02 -31.85 9.71
C ASP A 27 -0.24 -30.48 10.37
N PRO A 28 0.81 -29.77 10.83
CA PRO A 28 0.65 -28.47 11.48
C PRO A 28 0.12 -27.38 10.53
N ILE A 29 0.22 -27.58 9.22
CA ILE A 29 -0.23 -26.62 8.21
C ILE A 29 -1.71 -26.78 7.88
N GLU A 30 -2.25 -28.00 7.95
CA GLU A 30 -3.65 -28.30 7.59
C GLU A 30 -4.67 -27.35 8.29
N PRO A 31 -4.64 -27.15 9.62
CA PRO A 31 -5.59 -26.24 10.27
C PRO A 31 -5.34 -24.76 9.96
N LEU A 32 -4.18 -24.41 9.40
CA LEU A 32 -3.82 -23.04 9.02
C LEU A 32 -4.04 -22.78 7.52
N TRP A 33 -4.39 -23.81 6.73
CA TRP A 33 -4.41 -23.70 5.28
C TRP A 33 -5.41 -22.64 4.79
N GLU A 34 -6.61 -22.63 5.34
CA GLU A 34 -7.64 -21.65 4.98
C GLU A 34 -7.20 -20.21 5.28
N SER A 35 -6.66 -19.95 6.48
CA SER A 35 -6.22 -18.61 6.86
C SER A 35 -5.01 -18.14 6.04
N LEU A 36 -4.10 -19.05 5.69
CA LEU A 36 -2.94 -18.75 4.85
C LEU A 36 -3.34 -18.44 3.40
N VAL A 37 -4.32 -19.16 2.86
CA VAL A 37 -4.87 -18.90 1.51
C VAL A 37 -5.61 -17.56 1.48
N GLU A 38 -6.38 -17.25 2.52
CA GLU A 38 -7.06 -15.98 2.68
C GLU A 38 -6.06 -14.82 2.76
N GLU A 39 -5.05 -14.92 3.62
CA GLU A 39 -4.00 -13.89 3.77
C GLU A 39 -3.18 -13.69 2.49
N ALA A 40 -2.86 -14.78 1.77
CA ALA A 40 -2.18 -14.70 0.48
C ALA A 40 -3.06 -14.00 -0.57
N GLY A 41 -4.35 -14.33 -0.63
CA GLY A 41 -5.31 -13.71 -1.54
C GLY A 41 -5.50 -12.21 -1.27
N GLU A 42 -5.54 -11.81 0.01
CA GLU A 42 -5.60 -10.40 0.41
C GLU A 42 -4.33 -9.64 0.01
N ALA A 43 -3.15 -10.25 0.18
CA ALA A 43 -1.88 -9.64 -0.20
C ALA A 43 -1.77 -9.42 -1.71
N ASP A 44 -2.23 -10.37 -2.53
CA ASP A 44 -2.25 -10.20 -3.99
C ASP A 44 -3.25 -9.11 -4.41
N ARG A 45 -4.44 -9.10 -3.79
CA ARG A 45 -5.46 -8.08 -4.07
C ARG A 45 -5.00 -6.68 -3.69
N SER A 46 -4.24 -6.53 -2.59
CA SER A 46 -3.68 -5.24 -2.17
C SER A 46 -2.59 -4.73 -3.12
N GLN A 47 -1.81 -5.63 -3.72
CA GLN A 47 -0.82 -5.29 -4.75
C GLN A 47 -1.49 -4.83 -6.05
N GLU A 48 -2.51 -5.56 -6.52
CA GLU A 48 -3.29 -5.17 -7.71
C GLU A 48 -3.96 -3.81 -7.53
N ALA A 49 -4.57 -3.58 -6.36
CA ALA A 49 -5.17 -2.29 -6.03
C ALA A 49 -4.14 -1.16 -6.06
N LEU A 50 -2.92 -1.41 -5.56
CA LEU A 50 -1.85 -0.40 -5.56
C LEU A 50 -1.44 -0.09 -7.00
N ARG A 51 -1.30 -1.11 -7.83
CA ARG A 51 -0.96 -0.94 -9.25
C ARG A 51 -2.01 -0.08 -9.96
N HIS A 52 -3.28 -0.41 -9.78
CA HIS A 52 -4.39 0.33 -10.37
C HIS A 52 -4.40 1.81 -9.96
N VAL A 53 -4.26 2.10 -8.66
CA VAL A 53 -4.23 3.48 -8.16
C VAL A 53 -3.04 4.27 -8.73
N MET A 54 -1.89 3.63 -8.87
CA MET A 54 -0.70 4.28 -9.42
C MET A 54 -0.78 4.52 -10.93
N GLU A 55 -1.33 3.59 -11.71
CA GLU A 55 -1.63 3.78 -13.13
C GLU A 55 -2.60 4.93 -13.35
N TRP A 56 -3.64 5.02 -12.52
CA TRP A 56 -4.56 6.15 -12.52
C TRP A 56 -3.83 7.45 -12.20
N ALA A 57 -2.97 7.48 -11.18
CA ALA A 57 -2.22 8.67 -10.79
C ALA A 57 -1.26 9.16 -11.87
N TRP A 58 -0.57 8.26 -12.56
CA TRP A 58 0.29 8.60 -13.69
C TRP A 58 -0.47 9.16 -14.88
N SER A 59 -1.71 8.69 -15.11
CA SER A 59 -2.59 9.18 -16.17
C SER A 59 -3.27 10.50 -15.82
N ASN A 60 -3.29 10.88 -14.53
CA ASN A 60 -4.00 12.04 -14.00
C ASN A 60 -3.08 12.97 -13.19
N GLN A 61 -1.81 13.10 -13.58
CA GLN A 61 -0.81 13.88 -12.84
C GLN A 61 -1.23 15.34 -12.59
N ASP A 62 -1.90 15.96 -13.56
CA ASP A 62 -2.43 17.34 -13.45
C ASP A 62 -3.50 17.50 -12.36
N SER A 63 -4.07 16.39 -11.88
CA SER A 63 -5.03 16.38 -10.77
C SER A 63 -4.37 16.41 -9.40
N PHE A 64 -3.03 16.36 -9.31
CA PHE A 64 -2.28 16.41 -8.06
C PHE A 64 -1.63 17.77 -7.86
N PHE A 65 -1.71 18.28 -6.64
CA PHE A 65 -1.04 19.51 -6.28
C PHE A 65 0.47 19.27 -6.20
N ASP A 66 1.24 20.06 -6.96
CA ASP A 66 2.70 20.13 -6.90
C ASP A 66 3.12 21.47 -6.26
N GLN A 67 3.93 21.39 -5.21
CA GLN A 67 4.46 22.58 -4.53
C GLN A 67 5.38 23.41 -5.43
N ALA A 68 6.02 22.79 -6.44
CA ALA A 68 6.83 23.48 -7.43
C ALA A 68 5.99 24.30 -8.43
N SER A 69 4.70 24.02 -8.56
CA SER A 69 3.77 24.76 -9.43
C SER A 69 2.53 25.25 -8.66
N PRO A 70 2.69 26.19 -7.70
CA PRO A 70 1.60 26.69 -6.87
C PRO A 70 0.61 27.61 -7.61
N LEU A 71 0.94 27.98 -8.86
CA LEU A 71 0.08 28.71 -9.79
C LEU A 71 -0.76 27.77 -10.69
N GLY A 72 -0.59 26.45 -10.56
CA GLY A 72 -1.39 25.46 -11.27
C GLY A 72 -2.89 25.73 -11.07
N ARG A 73 -3.62 25.80 -12.19
CA ARG A 73 -5.08 25.96 -12.17
C ARG A 73 -5.67 24.74 -11.47
N GLN A 74 -6.44 24.96 -10.41
CA GLN A 74 -7.16 23.87 -9.75
C GLN A 74 -8.02 23.14 -10.80
N PRO A 75 -7.95 21.79 -10.87
CA PRO A 75 -8.82 21.03 -11.76
C PRO A 75 -10.29 21.32 -11.45
N ASN A 76 -11.16 21.24 -12.47
CA ASN A 76 -12.60 21.50 -12.30
C ASN A 76 -13.25 20.62 -11.23
N ASN A 77 -12.71 19.41 -11.01
CA ASN A 77 -13.17 18.45 -10.01
C ASN A 77 -12.42 18.56 -8.67
N GLY A 78 -11.61 19.60 -8.47
CA GLY A 78 -10.73 19.73 -7.32
C GLY A 78 -9.49 18.85 -7.41
N TRP A 79 -8.65 18.93 -6.38
CA TRP A 79 -7.41 18.16 -6.31
C TRP A 79 -7.68 16.70 -5.91
N ALA A 80 -7.09 15.76 -6.64
CA ALA A 80 -7.06 14.35 -6.28
C ALA A 80 -6.12 14.08 -5.10
N GLY A 81 -5.15 14.96 -4.88
CA GLY A 81 -4.10 14.73 -3.91
C GLY A 81 -2.93 15.70 -4.01
N ARG A 82 -1.79 15.26 -3.47
CA ARG A 82 -0.49 15.94 -3.54
C ARG A 82 0.58 14.96 -4.01
N TRP A 83 1.39 15.43 -4.95
CA TRP A 83 2.59 14.71 -5.36
C TRP A 83 3.80 15.36 -4.69
N ASP A 84 4.46 14.65 -3.77
CA ASP A 84 5.59 15.19 -3.04
C ASP A 84 6.91 14.77 -3.69
N LYS A 85 7.41 15.63 -4.57
CA LYS A 85 8.77 15.52 -5.12
C LYS A 85 9.73 15.92 -4.01
N SER A 86 10.44 14.96 -3.41
CA SER A 86 11.47 15.28 -2.43
C SER A 86 12.55 16.11 -3.13
N GLY A 87 12.88 17.25 -2.55
CA GLY A 87 13.96 18.10 -3.04
C GLY A 87 13.74 19.58 -2.78
N SER A 88 14.02 20.01 -1.56
CA SER A 88 14.44 21.39 -1.24
C SER A 88 15.81 21.74 -1.85
N ASN A 89 16.30 20.96 -2.82
CA ASN A 89 17.51 21.22 -3.58
C ASN A 89 17.19 21.07 -5.09
N PRO A 90 17.04 22.16 -5.85
CA PRO A 90 16.73 22.14 -7.29
C PRO A 90 17.86 21.60 -8.19
N SER A 91 18.91 20.99 -7.63
CA SER A 91 20.18 20.72 -8.31
C SER A 91 20.40 19.26 -8.73
N THR A 92 19.38 18.41 -8.64
CA THR A 92 19.41 17.06 -9.21
C THR A 92 18.20 16.90 -10.13
N ASP A 93 18.47 16.79 -11.43
CA ASP A 93 17.50 16.57 -12.51
C ASP A 93 16.77 15.21 -12.38
N ASP A 94 17.16 14.39 -11.40
CA ASP A 94 16.54 13.11 -11.05
C ASP A 94 15.58 13.27 -9.86
N GLY A 95 14.51 14.05 -10.06
CA GLY A 95 13.49 14.38 -9.05
C GLY A 95 12.76 13.15 -8.50
N GLU A 96 13.37 12.47 -7.55
CA GLU A 96 12.82 11.29 -6.88
C GLU A 96 11.74 11.70 -5.88
N TRP A 97 10.47 11.47 -6.20
CA TRP A 97 9.36 11.72 -5.27
C TRP A 97 9.39 10.75 -4.08
N GLU A 98 8.99 11.21 -2.89
CA GLU A 98 9.04 10.38 -1.68
C GLU A 98 7.71 9.65 -1.45
N TRP A 99 6.60 10.36 -1.62
CA TRP A 99 5.25 9.84 -1.44
C TRP A 99 4.25 10.57 -2.33
N ILE A 100 3.12 9.90 -2.60
CA ILE A 100 1.97 10.48 -3.29
C ILE A 100 0.79 10.40 -2.34
N GLY A 101 0.22 11.55 -2.00
CA GLY A 101 -0.94 11.67 -1.12
C GLY A 101 -2.22 11.75 -1.92
N PHE A 102 -3.19 10.93 -1.58
CA PHE A 102 -4.54 10.99 -2.15
C PHE A 102 -5.52 11.56 -1.14
N VAL A 103 -6.47 12.37 -1.61
CA VAL A 103 -7.63 12.74 -0.81
C VAL A 103 -8.46 11.47 -0.57
N PRO A 104 -8.87 11.13 0.67
CA PRO A 104 -9.50 9.86 0.99
C PRO A 104 -10.74 9.54 0.14
N SER A 105 -11.61 10.52 -0.11
CA SER A 105 -12.79 10.32 -0.97
C SER A 105 -12.41 9.95 -2.40
N ARG A 106 -11.38 10.59 -2.95
CA ARG A 106 -10.88 10.32 -4.31
C ARG A 106 -10.22 8.95 -4.40
N LEU A 107 -9.45 8.55 -3.38
CA LEU A 107 -8.89 7.21 -3.34
C LEU A 107 -9.98 6.14 -3.29
N THR A 108 -11.03 6.35 -2.49
CA THR A 108 -12.17 5.44 -2.43
C THR A 108 -12.86 5.31 -3.78
N GLU A 109 -13.14 6.42 -4.47
CA GLU A 109 -13.73 6.41 -5.81
C GLU A 109 -12.89 5.60 -6.82
N ILE A 110 -11.56 5.79 -6.81
CA ILE A 110 -10.65 5.05 -7.71
C ILE A 110 -10.70 3.55 -7.40
N LEU A 111 -10.58 3.18 -6.12
CA LEU A 111 -10.58 1.77 -5.70
C LEU A 111 -11.92 1.08 -5.98
N GLU A 112 -13.03 1.71 -5.63
CA GLU A 112 -14.37 1.15 -5.82
C GLU A 112 -14.73 1.05 -7.30
N SER A 113 -14.25 1.97 -8.15
CA SER A 113 -14.45 1.90 -9.61
C SER A 113 -13.82 0.67 -10.25
N ALA A 114 -12.78 0.11 -9.62
CA ALA A 114 -12.13 -1.14 -10.01
C ALA A 114 -12.53 -2.33 -9.12
N ASN A 115 -13.63 -2.21 -8.38
CA ASN A 115 -14.20 -3.27 -7.54
C ASN A 115 -13.26 -3.73 -6.40
N PHE A 116 -12.45 -2.82 -5.88
CA PHE A 116 -11.66 -3.01 -4.66
C PHE A 116 -12.38 -2.45 -3.43
N GLU A 117 -12.29 -3.16 -2.31
CA GLU A 117 -12.84 -2.68 -1.04
C GLU A 117 -11.87 -1.68 -0.38
N SER A 118 -12.14 -0.37 -0.56
CA SER A 118 -11.24 0.71 -0.15
C SER A 118 -10.76 0.61 1.31
N VAL A 119 -11.66 0.27 2.24
CA VAL A 119 -11.34 0.19 3.68
C VAL A 119 -10.40 -0.98 3.99
N ALA A 120 -10.66 -2.16 3.43
CA ALA A 120 -9.83 -3.34 3.61
C ALA A 120 -8.44 -3.11 3.01
N ILE A 121 -8.38 -2.64 1.76
CA ILE A 121 -7.12 -2.36 1.05
C ILE A 121 -6.27 -1.32 1.79
N THR A 122 -6.88 -0.22 2.23
CA THR A 122 -6.15 0.84 2.97
C THR A 122 -5.62 0.32 4.31
N ARG A 123 -6.34 -0.59 4.96
CA ARG A 123 -5.85 -1.27 6.17
C ARG A 123 -4.66 -2.16 5.85
N THR A 124 -4.75 -3.02 4.84
CA THR A 124 -3.66 -3.91 4.42
C THR A 124 -2.40 -3.11 4.06
N TRP A 125 -2.52 -2.00 3.32
CA TRP A 125 -1.39 -1.12 3.00
C TRP A 125 -0.78 -0.48 4.25
N PHE A 126 -1.59 -0.12 5.24
CA PHE A 126 -1.09 0.39 6.51
C PHE A 126 -0.31 -0.68 7.27
N ASP A 127 -0.87 -1.89 7.38
CA ASP A 127 -0.27 -3.03 8.08
C ASP A 127 1.04 -3.48 7.41
N GLN A 128 1.12 -3.38 6.07
CA GLN A 128 2.34 -3.62 5.27
C GLN A 128 3.35 -2.45 5.33
N GLY A 129 3.03 -1.36 6.02
CA GLY A 129 3.90 -0.19 6.14
C GLY A 129 4.08 0.61 4.85
N TRP A 130 3.19 0.44 3.87
CA TRP A 130 3.23 1.12 2.58
C TRP A 130 2.77 2.58 2.65
N LEU A 131 2.04 2.94 3.70
CA LEU A 131 1.60 4.30 3.94
C LEU A 131 2.65 5.13 4.68
N SER A 132 2.79 6.39 4.27
CA SER A 132 3.57 7.43 4.94
C SER A 132 2.65 8.18 5.90
N THR A 133 2.88 8.07 7.19
CA THR A 133 2.00 8.65 8.23
C THR A 133 2.80 9.58 9.12
N ASN A 134 2.17 10.64 9.64
CA ASN A 134 2.81 11.55 10.60
C ASN A 134 2.78 11.00 12.04
N ASP A 135 1.92 10.02 12.28
CA ASP A 135 1.66 9.40 13.57
C ASP A 135 1.53 7.90 13.32
N THR A 136 2.27 7.09 14.07
CA THR A 136 2.31 5.62 13.94
C THR A 136 0.94 5.00 14.10
N ASN A 137 -0.01 5.68 14.76
CA ASN A 137 -1.35 5.16 15.02
C ASN A 137 -2.42 5.68 14.05
N ARG A 138 -2.04 6.47 13.05
CA ARG A 138 -2.98 7.06 12.07
C ARG A 138 -2.64 6.64 10.66
N ARG A 139 -3.65 6.23 9.89
CA ARG A 139 -3.51 5.85 8.47
C ARG A 139 -3.40 7.05 7.53
N THR A 140 -3.49 8.26 8.04
CA THR A 140 -3.50 9.49 7.25
C THR A 140 -2.36 10.42 7.63
N ARG A 141 -1.89 11.17 6.63
CA ARG A 141 -0.88 12.22 6.74
C ARG A 141 -1.52 13.58 6.50
N LYS A 142 -1.20 14.54 7.36
CA LYS A 142 -1.64 15.92 7.15
C LYS A 142 -0.69 16.61 6.18
N ALA A 143 -1.21 17.12 5.07
CA ALA A 143 -0.45 17.92 4.13
C ALA A 143 -1.30 19.05 3.54
N ARG A 144 -0.62 20.07 3.03
CA ARG A 144 -1.26 21.21 2.38
C ARG A 144 -1.49 20.89 0.90
N ILE A 145 -2.70 21.16 0.43
CA ILE A 145 -3.12 21.10 -0.97
C ILE A 145 -3.62 22.49 -1.37
N GLY A 146 -3.09 23.03 -2.48
CA GLY A 146 -3.51 24.33 -2.99
C GLY A 146 -3.08 25.51 -2.11
N ARG A 147 -3.82 26.63 -2.23
CA ARG A 147 -3.50 27.89 -1.55
C ARG A 147 -4.09 28.00 -0.14
N GLU A 148 -5.00 27.13 0.24
CA GLU A 148 -5.59 27.13 1.58
C GLU A 148 -4.53 26.86 2.65
N ARG A 149 -4.67 27.53 3.81
CA ARG A 149 -3.78 27.29 4.96
C ARG A 149 -4.14 26.03 5.74
N SER A 150 -5.30 25.44 5.46
CA SER A 150 -5.79 24.23 6.12
C SER A 150 -5.01 23.00 5.67
N LEU A 151 -4.58 22.19 6.64
CA LEU A 151 -3.99 20.89 6.38
C LEU A 151 -5.13 19.89 6.10
N MET A 152 -5.04 19.19 4.97
CA MET A 152 -5.97 18.10 4.63
C MET A 152 -5.36 16.77 5.07
N ASN A 153 -6.23 15.82 5.45
CA ASN A 153 -5.82 14.45 5.70
C ASN A 153 -5.73 13.71 4.37
N LEU A 154 -4.55 13.15 4.07
CA LEU A 154 -4.28 12.38 2.86
C LEU A 154 -3.88 10.97 3.22
N ILE A 155 -4.17 10.02 2.34
CA ILE A 155 -3.58 8.69 2.36
C ILE A 155 -2.32 8.77 1.50
N ALA A 156 -1.17 8.83 2.15
CA ALA A 156 0.12 8.99 1.48
C ALA A 156 0.77 7.63 1.24
N ILE A 157 0.97 7.28 -0.02
CA ILE A 157 1.60 6.04 -0.47
C ILE A 157 3.09 6.29 -0.68
N LYS A 158 3.95 5.48 -0.06
CA LYS A 158 5.41 5.59 -0.17
C LYS A 158 5.89 5.12 -1.54
N ARG A 159 6.91 5.78 -2.09
CA ARG A 159 7.59 5.30 -3.31
C ARG A 159 8.19 3.90 -3.14
N SER A 160 8.69 3.57 -1.95
CA SER A 160 9.25 2.25 -1.66
C SER A 160 8.24 1.12 -1.89
N ALA A 161 6.96 1.34 -1.54
CA ALA A 161 5.88 0.38 -1.76
C ALA A 161 5.57 0.20 -3.25
N VAL A 162 5.49 1.32 -3.99
CA VAL A 162 5.28 1.29 -5.44
C VAL A 162 6.41 0.53 -6.14
N ARG A 163 7.67 0.79 -5.74
CA ARG A 163 8.84 0.09 -6.27
C ARG A 163 8.86 -1.41 -5.93
N SER A 164 8.28 -1.83 -4.80
CA SER A 164 8.20 -3.26 -4.48
C SER A 164 7.18 -4.01 -5.33
N VAL A 165 6.08 -3.35 -5.73
CA VAL A 165 4.96 -3.99 -6.46
C VAL A 165 5.11 -3.91 -7.98
N MET A 166 5.81 -2.90 -8.50
CA MET A 166 5.99 -2.66 -9.94
C MET A 166 7.37 -3.09 -10.46
N LYS A 167 7.91 -4.19 -9.94
CA LYS A 167 9.17 -4.77 -10.43
C LYS A 167 9.00 -5.55 -11.72
#